data_AF-A0A6A0GNC1-F1
#
_entry.id   AF-A0A6A0GNC1-F1
#
_cell.length_a   1.000
_cell.length_b   1.000
_cell.length_c   1.000
_cell.angle_alpha   90.00
_cell.angle_beta   90.00
_cell.angle_gamma   90.00
#
_symmetry.space_group_name_H-M   'P 1'
#
loop_
_entity.id
_entity.type
_entity.pdbx_description
1 polymer ?
#
loop_
_entity_poly.entity_id
_entity_poly.type
_entity_poly.pdbx_seq_one_letter_code
_entity_poly.pdbx_strand_id
1 'polypeptide(L)'
;MKPGIIAQLANADLYCSALANIYGDPHFFSLSHWKVIQALARKGVYVAEPTDVALNETILLQDSPLKMSAHLAVIEAMMALYIREVVVAERVVATLQKISGPNSTHAAPQDQEEALVLWVAKVTSALQERIAAQVTDDGQQLPEFPRIQDLSDLSDGIGLAALISYYCPHELPWGDIAVADPPSMADSLYNIGLVIKFCHEALPYNPCLLTKEDIVYMH
;
A
#
# COMPACT_ATOMS: atom_id res chain seq x y z
N MET A 1 23.72 5.37 -10.34
CA MET A 1 23.29 4.07 -9.75
C MET A 1 24.47 3.13 -9.63
N LYS A 2 24.42 2.17 -8.71
CA LYS A 2 25.46 1.14 -8.57
C LYS A 2 25.51 0.26 -9.83
N PRO A 3 26.70 -0.07 -10.37
CA PRO A 3 26.82 -0.88 -11.58
C PRO A 3 26.07 -2.22 -11.53
N GLY A 4 26.03 -2.88 -10.37
CA GLY A 4 25.31 -4.15 -10.20
C GLY A 4 23.79 -4.04 -10.41
N ILE A 5 23.17 -2.92 -10.02
CA ILE A 5 21.73 -2.72 -10.23
C ILE A 5 21.44 -2.51 -11.71
N ILE A 6 22.29 -1.75 -12.41
CA ILE A 6 22.17 -1.53 -13.85
C ILE A 6 22.23 -2.87 -14.59
N ALA A 7 23.21 -3.71 -14.27
CA ALA A 7 23.33 -5.03 -14.87
C ALA A 7 22.09 -5.91 -14.61
N GLN A 8 21.57 -5.93 -13.38
CA GLN A 8 20.40 -6.74 -13.03
C GLN A 8 19.08 -6.23 -13.65
N LEU A 9 18.98 -4.94 -13.95
CA LEU A 9 17.87 -4.39 -14.73
C LEU A 9 18.04 -4.78 -16.21
N ALA A 10 19.24 -4.61 -16.74
CA ALA A 10 19.57 -4.87 -18.14
C ALA A 10 19.54 -6.36 -18.52
N ASN A 11 19.60 -7.28 -17.56
CA ASN A 11 19.47 -8.74 -17.80
C ASN A 11 18.15 -9.33 -17.27
N ALA A 12 17.24 -8.49 -16.75
CA ALA A 12 15.95 -8.85 -16.16
C ALA A 12 15.98 -9.63 -14.83
N ASP A 13 17.14 -9.84 -14.20
CA ASP A 13 17.26 -10.61 -12.95
C ASP A 13 16.41 -10.02 -11.81
N LEU A 14 16.32 -8.68 -11.71
CA LEU A 14 15.49 -8.03 -10.70
C LEU A 14 14.00 -8.32 -10.91
N TYR A 15 13.55 -8.32 -12.16
CA TYR A 15 12.17 -8.63 -12.51
C TYR A 15 11.84 -10.10 -12.27
N CYS A 16 12.76 -11.00 -12.63
CA CYS A 16 12.68 -12.43 -12.38
C CYS A 16 12.57 -12.71 -10.88
N SER A 17 13.43 -12.08 -10.08
CA SER A 17 13.43 -12.23 -8.62
C SER A 17 12.12 -11.74 -8.01
N ALA A 18 11.59 -10.61 -8.46
CA ALA A 18 10.32 -10.09 -7.98
C ALA A 18 9.13 -11.00 -8.36
N LEU A 19 9.07 -11.54 -9.59
CA LEU A 19 8.04 -12.52 -9.96
C LEU A 19 8.16 -13.84 -9.18
N ALA A 20 9.38 -14.34 -8.99
CA ALA A 20 9.63 -15.53 -8.18
C ALA A 20 9.20 -15.33 -6.72
N ASN A 21 9.39 -14.13 -6.15
CA ASN A 21 8.92 -13.80 -4.81
C ASN A 21 7.39 -13.70 -4.72
N ILE A 22 6.73 -13.15 -5.75
CA ILE A 22 5.26 -13.05 -5.79
C ILE A 22 4.61 -14.44 -5.81
N TYR A 23 5.12 -15.34 -6.65
CA TYR A 23 4.47 -16.63 -6.90
C TYR A 23 5.10 -17.82 -6.16
N GLY A 24 6.29 -17.66 -5.60
CA GLY A 24 7.06 -18.79 -5.04
C GLY A 24 7.43 -19.85 -6.08
N ASP A 25 7.44 -19.50 -7.38
CA ASP A 25 7.63 -20.44 -8.48
C ASP A 25 9.02 -20.27 -9.13
N PRO A 26 9.87 -21.31 -9.11
CA PRO A 26 11.19 -21.28 -9.74
C PRO A 26 11.19 -21.01 -11.24
N HIS A 27 10.07 -21.19 -11.95
CA HIS A 27 9.96 -20.90 -13.37
C HIS A 27 10.25 -19.42 -13.70
N PHE A 28 10.10 -18.53 -12.73
CA PHE A 28 10.36 -17.10 -12.92
C PHE A 28 11.83 -16.69 -12.76
N PHE A 29 12.75 -17.57 -12.35
CA PHE A 29 14.13 -17.18 -12.05
C PHE A 29 14.98 -16.77 -13.27
N SER A 30 14.60 -17.14 -14.49
CA SER A 30 15.40 -16.85 -15.69
C SER A 30 14.51 -16.60 -16.90
N LEU A 31 13.92 -15.40 -16.92
CA LEU A 31 13.10 -14.90 -18.01
C LEU A 31 13.80 -13.75 -18.72
N SER A 32 13.57 -13.62 -20.02
CA SER A 32 13.92 -12.40 -20.74
C SER A 32 12.90 -11.30 -20.46
N HIS A 33 13.23 -10.03 -20.73
CA HIS A 33 12.29 -8.92 -20.53
C HIS A 33 10.97 -9.14 -21.27
N TRP A 34 11.02 -9.67 -22.49
CA TRP A 34 9.81 -9.96 -23.24
C TRP A 34 8.91 -10.99 -22.52
N LYS A 35 9.51 -12.04 -21.94
CA LYS A 35 8.76 -13.04 -21.17
C LYS A 35 8.20 -12.47 -19.86
N VAL A 36 8.91 -11.54 -19.20
CA VAL A 36 8.41 -10.79 -18.04
C VAL A 36 7.18 -9.97 -18.43
N ILE A 37 7.26 -9.19 -19.50
CA ILE A 37 6.14 -8.37 -20.01
C ILE A 37 4.95 -9.26 -20.39
N GLN A 38 5.20 -10.41 -21.02
CA GLN A 38 4.16 -11.37 -21.35
C GLN A 38 3.52 -11.99 -20.10
N ALA A 39 4.31 -12.27 -19.05
CA ALA A 39 3.79 -12.78 -17.79
C ALA A 39 2.87 -11.75 -17.12
N LEU A 40 3.25 -10.48 -17.09
CA LEU A 40 2.41 -9.37 -16.61
C LEU A 40 1.09 -9.30 -17.39
N ALA A 41 1.15 -9.32 -18.72
CA ALA A 41 -0.04 -9.25 -19.57
C ALA A 41 -1.00 -10.43 -19.36
N ARG A 42 -0.47 -11.66 -19.20
CA ARG A 42 -1.29 -12.85 -18.87
C ARG A 42 -2.01 -12.72 -17.53
N LYS A 43 -1.49 -11.89 -16.62
CA LYS A 43 -2.09 -11.54 -15.33
C LYS A 43 -2.95 -10.28 -15.39
N GLY A 44 -3.18 -9.76 -16.60
CA GLY A 44 -4.01 -8.60 -16.88
C GLY A 44 -3.36 -7.26 -16.51
N VAL A 45 -2.03 -7.21 -16.38
CA VAL A 45 -1.30 -5.97 -16.15
C VAL A 45 -0.48 -5.66 -17.41
N TYR A 46 -0.81 -4.55 -18.06
CA TYR A 46 -0.13 -4.13 -19.29
C TYR A 46 0.91 -3.06 -18.96
N VAL A 47 2.09 -3.19 -19.55
CA VAL A 47 3.15 -2.20 -19.38
C VAL A 47 2.85 -1.01 -20.31
N ALA A 48 2.71 0.18 -19.74
CA ALA A 48 2.53 1.40 -20.51
C ALA A 48 3.81 1.75 -21.27
N GLU A 49 3.68 2.15 -22.53
CA GLU A 49 4.83 2.61 -23.31
C GLU A 49 5.22 4.02 -22.86
N PRO A 50 6.49 4.27 -22.49
CA PRO A 50 6.95 5.61 -22.15
C PRO A 50 6.86 6.58 -23.33
N THR A 51 6.72 7.87 -23.04
CA THR A 51 6.59 8.91 -24.08
C THR A 51 7.90 9.25 -24.78
N ASP A 52 9.04 8.97 -24.14
CA ASP A 52 10.38 9.37 -24.58
C ASP A 52 11.19 8.24 -25.21
N VAL A 53 10.75 6.99 -25.07
CA VAL A 53 11.45 5.81 -25.60
C VAL A 53 10.48 4.68 -25.93
N ALA A 54 10.73 3.99 -27.05
CA ALA A 54 9.95 2.81 -27.41
C ALA A 54 10.21 1.66 -26.44
N LEU A 55 9.16 0.92 -26.07
CA LEU A 55 9.29 -0.21 -25.15
C LEU A 55 9.53 -1.52 -25.92
N ASN A 56 10.78 -1.97 -25.97
CA ASN A 56 11.15 -3.27 -26.52
C ASN A 56 12.39 -3.88 -25.83
N GLU A 57 12.64 -5.16 -26.08
CA GLU A 57 13.72 -5.92 -25.42
C GLU A 57 15.10 -5.33 -25.71
N THR A 58 15.36 -4.88 -26.93
CA THR A 58 16.64 -4.23 -27.29
C THR A 58 16.90 -2.98 -26.46
N ILE A 59 15.87 -2.17 -26.20
CA ILE A 59 15.97 -0.97 -25.36
C ILE A 59 16.26 -1.34 -23.89
N LEU A 60 15.59 -2.37 -23.38
CA LEU A 60 15.76 -2.83 -21.99
C LEU A 60 17.09 -3.55 -21.74
N LEU A 61 17.74 -4.07 -22.78
CA LEU A 61 19.09 -4.65 -22.72
C LEU A 61 20.21 -3.59 -22.67
N GLN A 62 19.93 -2.32 -22.98
CA GLN A 62 20.94 -1.27 -23.00
C GLN A 62 21.34 -0.88 -21.57
N ASP A 63 22.62 -0.99 -21.24
CA ASP A 63 23.17 -0.59 -19.93
C ASP A 63 24.02 0.71 -19.99
N SER A 64 24.29 1.22 -21.19
CA SER A 64 25.25 2.31 -21.46
C SER A 64 24.80 3.24 -22.59
N PRO A 65 23.87 4.20 -22.35
CA PRO A 65 23.20 4.48 -21.08
C PRO A 65 21.94 3.62 -20.88
N LEU A 66 21.66 3.26 -19.63
CA LEU A 66 20.42 2.61 -19.23
C LEU A 66 19.20 3.49 -19.54
N LYS A 67 18.19 2.89 -20.19
CA LYS A 67 16.94 3.58 -20.56
C LYS A 67 15.94 3.53 -19.41
N MET A 68 16.14 4.41 -18.43
CA MET A 68 15.41 4.39 -17.16
C MET A 68 13.88 4.48 -17.33
N SER A 69 13.38 5.31 -18.24
CA SER A 69 11.93 5.44 -18.49
C SER A 69 11.28 4.11 -18.87
N ALA A 70 11.94 3.31 -19.72
CA ALA A 70 11.48 1.96 -20.06
C ALA A 70 11.49 1.01 -18.86
N HIS A 71 12.55 1.05 -18.04
CA HIS A 71 12.62 0.21 -16.85
C HIS A 71 11.59 0.60 -15.78
N LEU A 72 11.33 1.90 -15.59
CA LEU A 72 10.32 2.40 -14.67
C LEU A 72 8.91 1.94 -15.06
N ALA A 73 8.57 1.97 -16.35
CA ALA A 73 7.30 1.44 -16.82
C ALA A 73 7.11 -0.05 -16.47
N VAL A 74 8.16 -0.87 -16.62
CA VAL A 74 8.12 -2.29 -16.21
C VAL A 74 7.99 -2.41 -14.69
N ILE A 75 8.72 -1.61 -13.91
CA ILE A 75 8.64 -1.61 -12.44
C ILE A 75 7.23 -1.23 -11.97
N GLU A 76 6.63 -0.20 -12.56
CA GLU A 76 5.27 0.24 -12.26
C GLU A 76 4.25 -0.88 -12.49
N ALA A 77 4.33 -1.55 -13.64
CA ALA A 77 3.50 -2.72 -13.92
C ALA A 77 3.74 -3.87 -12.92
N MET A 78 4.99 -4.10 -12.50
CA MET A 78 5.29 -5.09 -11.47
C MET A 78 4.69 -4.74 -10.11
N MET A 79 4.72 -3.47 -9.71
CA MET A 79 4.08 -3.00 -8.47
C MET A 79 2.56 -3.15 -8.55
N ALA A 80 1.94 -2.82 -9.69
CA ALA A 80 0.51 -3.04 -9.91
C ALA A 80 0.13 -4.52 -9.86
N LEU A 81 0.97 -5.42 -10.40
CA LEU A 81 0.79 -6.86 -10.26
C LEU A 81 0.85 -7.30 -8.80
N TYR A 82 1.85 -6.81 -8.05
CA TYR A 82 2.00 -7.13 -6.63
C TYR A 82 0.75 -6.73 -5.83
N ILE A 83 0.25 -5.51 -6.01
CA ILE A 83 -0.96 -5.03 -5.34
C ILE A 83 -2.15 -5.93 -5.68
N ARG A 84 -2.32 -6.32 -6.95
CA ARG A 84 -3.39 -7.22 -7.39
C ARG A 84 -3.33 -8.60 -6.76
N GLU A 85 -2.15 -9.19 -6.62
CA GLU A 85 -1.99 -10.52 -6.04
C GLU A 85 -2.12 -10.52 -4.51
N VAL A 86 -1.77 -9.41 -3.85
CA VAL A 86 -1.89 -9.25 -2.40
C VAL A 86 -3.31 -8.87 -1.97
N VAL A 87 -3.94 -7.93 -2.69
CA VAL A 87 -5.26 -7.38 -2.37
C VAL A 87 -6.34 -8.18 -3.11
N VAL A 88 -6.86 -9.19 -2.42
CA VAL A 88 -7.91 -10.09 -2.92
C VAL A 88 -9.26 -9.69 -2.34
N ALA A 89 -10.22 -9.33 -3.20
CA ALA A 89 -11.53 -8.80 -2.83
C ALA A 89 -12.27 -9.69 -1.80
N GLU A 90 -12.26 -11.00 -2.00
CA GLU A 90 -12.92 -11.95 -1.09
C GLU A 90 -12.30 -11.95 0.31
N ARG A 91 -10.99 -11.75 0.41
CA ARG A 91 -10.30 -11.66 1.72
C ARG A 91 -10.66 -10.36 2.43
N VAL A 92 -10.79 -9.26 1.69
CA VAL A 92 -11.22 -7.98 2.23
C VAL A 92 -12.66 -8.09 2.74
N VAL A 93 -13.61 -8.58 1.92
CA VAL A 93 -15.01 -8.77 2.33
C VAL A 93 -15.12 -9.66 3.57
N ALA A 94 -14.40 -10.79 3.61
CA ALA A 94 -14.38 -11.67 4.78
C ALA A 94 -13.84 -10.96 6.04
N THR A 95 -12.88 -10.04 5.89
CA THR A 95 -12.34 -9.23 7.00
C THR A 95 -13.37 -8.20 7.47
N LEU A 96 -14.03 -7.50 6.54
CA LEU A 96 -15.10 -6.54 6.86
C LEU A 96 -16.25 -7.21 7.63
N GLN A 97 -16.62 -8.43 7.24
CA GLN A 97 -17.64 -9.23 7.93
C GLN A 97 -17.22 -9.60 9.36
N LYS A 98 -15.96 -10.00 9.57
CA LYS A 98 -15.44 -10.29 10.92
C LYS A 98 -15.47 -9.06 11.83
N ILE A 99 -15.14 -7.89 11.30
CA ILE A 99 -15.13 -6.63 12.05
C ILE A 99 -16.55 -6.18 12.38
N SER A 100 -17.47 -6.29 11.42
CA SER A 100 -18.85 -5.78 11.54
C SER A 100 -19.84 -6.78 12.16
N GLY A 101 -19.44 -8.04 12.28
CA GLY A 101 -20.26 -9.15 12.74
C GLY A 101 -20.90 -9.97 11.61
N PRO A 102 -21.35 -11.21 11.92
CA PRO A 102 -21.69 -12.24 10.94
C PRO A 102 -22.91 -11.92 10.06
N ASN A 103 -23.77 -10.98 10.48
CA ASN A 103 -24.98 -10.59 9.74
C ASN A 103 -24.75 -9.42 8.77
N SER A 104 -23.52 -8.88 8.71
CA SER A 104 -23.19 -7.79 7.80
C SER A 104 -22.92 -8.30 6.39
N THR A 105 -23.49 -7.63 5.40
CA THR A 105 -23.25 -7.89 3.99
C THR A 105 -22.49 -6.72 3.38
N HIS A 106 -21.35 -7.01 2.75
CA HIS A 106 -20.54 -6.01 2.06
C HIS A 106 -20.49 -6.38 0.58
N ALA A 107 -20.68 -5.40 -0.29
CA ALA A 107 -20.47 -5.59 -1.72
C ALA A 107 -18.98 -5.86 -1.98
N ALA A 108 -18.68 -6.63 -3.03
CA ALA A 108 -17.30 -6.79 -3.46
C ALA A 108 -16.80 -5.44 -4.02
N PRO A 109 -15.61 -4.97 -3.61
CA PRO A 109 -15.00 -3.76 -4.19
C PRO A 109 -14.72 -3.97 -5.68
N GLN A 110 -14.79 -2.88 -6.45
CA GLN A 110 -14.59 -2.88 -7.90
C GLN A 110 -13.12 -3.08 -8.27
N ASP A 111 -12.22 -2.52 -7.46
CA ASP A 111 -10.77 -2.61 -7.65
C ASP A 111 -10.00 -2.69 -6.31
N GLN A 112 -8.68 -2.74 -6.39
CA GLN A 112 -7.81 -2.86 -5.22
C GLN A 112 -7.77 -1.60 -4.36
N GLU A 113 -7.96 -0.42 -4.96
CA GLU A 113 -7.96 0.85 -4.25
C GLU A 113 -9.19 0.96 -3.35
N GLU A 114 -10.38 0.74 -3.92
CA GLU A 114 -11.63 0.71 -3.17
C GLU A 114 -11.57 -0.35 -2.07
N ALA A 115 -11.00 -1.52 -2.35
CA ALA A 115 -10.85 -2.58 -1.36
C ALA A 115 -10.04 -2.14 -0.13
N LEU A 116 -8.90 -1.45 -0.34
CA LEU A 116 -8.05 -0.97 0.74
C LEU A 116 -8.70 0.18 1.51
N VAL A 117 -9.32 1.13 0.81
CA VAL A 117 -10.03 2.26 1.42
C VAL A 117 -11.18 1.78 2.30
N LEU A 118 -12.01 0.86 1.79
CA LEU A 118 -13.11 0.26 2.57
C LEU A 118 -12.60 -0.47 3.82
N TRP A 119 -11.47 -1.18 3.71
CA TRP A 119 -10.86 -1.85 4.84
C TRP A 119 -10.43 -0.87 5.94
N VAL A 120 -9.70 0.19 5.57
CA VAL A 120 -9.25 1.20 6.55
C VAL A 120 -10.46 1.92 7.15
N ALA A 121 -11.41 2.38 6.33
CA ALA A 121 -12.63 3.05 6.79
C ALA A 121 -13.41 2.20 7.81
N LYS A 122 -13.57 0.90 7.53
CA LYS A 122 -14.28 0.00 8.44
C LYS A 122 -13.53 -0.24 9.74
N VAL A 123 -12.20 -0.36 9.69
CA VAL A 123 -11.38 -0.50 10.89
C VAL A 123 -11.46 0.77 11.76
N THR A 124 -11.37 1.95 11.16
CA THR A 124 -11.49 3.23 11.86
C THR A 124 -12.84 3.35 12.56
N SER A 125 -13.95 3.05 11.87
CA SER A 125 -15.28 3.02 12.48
C SER A 125 -15.38 2.01 13.63
N ALA A 126 -14.81 0.82 13.47
CA ALA A 126 -14.82 -0.20 14.52
C ALA A 126 -13.94 0.17 15.72
N LEU A 127 -12.85 0.93 15.52
CA LEU A 127 -12.05 1.49 16.60
C LEU A 127 -12.86 2.52 17.39
N GLN A 128 -13.56 3.42 16.71
CA GLN A 128 -14.43 4.41 17.35
C GLN A 128 -15.53 3.75 18.20
N GLU A 129 -16.19 2.71 17.67
CA GLU A 129 -17.16 1.91 18.43
C GLU A 129 -16.54 1.26 19.67
N ARG A 130 -15.31 0.73 19.57
CA ARG A 130 -14.59 0.13 20.71
C ARG A 130 -14.25 1.17 21.79
N ILE A 131 -13.84 2.37 21.39
CA ILE A 131 -13.53 3.47 22.32
C ILE A 131 -14.82 3.89 23.04
N ALA A 132 -15.91 4.10 22.30
CA ALA A 132 -17.21 4.46 22.86
C ALA A 132 -17.75 3.42 23.87
N ALA A 133 -17.50 2.13 23.63
CA ALA A 133 -17.90 1.06 24.55
C ALA A 133 -17.05 1.01 25.84
N GLN A 134 -15.82 1.53 25.83
CA GLN A 134 -14.91 1.55 26.97
C GLN A 134 -15.11 2.79 27.86
N VAL A 135 -15.48 3.91 27.26
CA VAL A 135 -15.69 5.20 27.95
C VAL A 135 -17.17 5.31 28.33
N THR A 136 -17.54 4.69 29.46
CA THR A 136 -18.96 4.49 29.79
C THR A 136 -19.70 5.69 30.39
N ASP A 137 -19.08 6.64 31.10
CA ASP A 137 -19.83 7.74 31.74
C ASP A 137 -18.89 8.76 32.43
N ASP A 138 -18.29 9.72 31.70
CA ASP A 138 -17.47 10.75 32.37
C ASP A 138 -17.45 12.14 31.67
N GLY A 139 -18.43 12.43 30.81
CA GLY A 139 -18.54 13.74 30.15
C GLY A 139 -17.36 14.13 29.24
N GLN A 140 -16.41 13.22 29.00
CA GLN A 140 -15.34 13.39 28.02
C GLN A 140 -15.93 13.29 26.60
N GLN A 141 -15.66 14.30 25.78
CA GLN A 141 -15.89 14.20 24.34
C GLN A 141 -14.99 13.10 23.77
N LEU A 142 -15.63 12.13 23.11
CA LEU A 142 -14.94 11.08 22.40
C LEU A 142 -14.29 11.66 21.14
N PRO A 143 -13.08 11.21 20.75
CA PRO A 143 -12.51 11.59 19.47
C PRO A 143 -13.41 11.07 18.34
N GLU A 144 -13.75 11.96 17.42
CA GLU A 144 -14.48 11.63 16.20
C GLU A 144 -13.48 11.42 15.08
N PHE A 145 -13.34 10.17 14.63
CA PHE A 145 -12.40 9.85 13.56
C PHE A 145 -12.96 10.33 12.21
N PRO A 146 -12.13 10.88 11.32
CA PRO A 146 -12.57 11.37 10.03
C PRO A 146 -13.10 10.23 9.16
N ARG A 147 -14.05 10.57 8.29
CA ARG A 147 -14.58 9.65 7.30
C ARG A 147 -13.56 9.47 6.17
N ILE A 148 -13.31 8.23 5.79
CA ILE A 148 -12.38 7.86 4.72
C ILE A 148 -13.20 7.36 3.52
N GLN A 149 -13.03 8.01 2.37
CA GLN A 149 -13.75 7.75 1.12
C GLN A 149 -12.81 7.44 -0.04
N ASP A 150 -11.62 8.03 -0.04
CA ASP A 150 -10.57 7.78 -1.02
C ASP A 150 -9.18 7.75 -0.37
N LEU A 151 -8.14 7.54 -1.17
CA LEU A 151 -6.76 7.52 -0.67
C LEU A 151 -6.33 8.86 -0.08
N SER A 152 -6.79 9.99 -0.63
CA SER A 152 -6.37 11.33 -0.20
C SER A 152 -6.80 11.63 1.24
N ASP A 153 -7.88 11.02 1.71
CA ASP A 153 -8.32 11.09 3.12
C ASP A 153 -7.33 10.43 4.10
N LEU A 154 -6.37 9.63 3.62
CA LEU A 154 -5.31 9.05 4.45
C LEU A 154 -4.11 9.97 4.64
N SER A 155 -4.08 11.12 3.95
CA SER A 155 -2.96 12.08 3.96
C SER A 155 -2.77 12.78 5.31
N ASP A 156 -3.76 12.75 6.20
CA ASP A 156 -3.65 13.26 7.57
C ASP A 156 -3.04 12.25 8.55
N GLY A 157 -2.82 11.01 8.11
CA GLY A 157 -2.30 9.91 8.91
C GLY A 157 -3.25 9.36 9.98
N ILE A 158 -4.43 9.94 10.21
CA ILE A 158 -5.38 9.51 11.25
C ILE A 158 -5.90 8.11 10.91
N GLY A 159 -6.34 7.89 9.67
CA GLY A 159 -6.85 6.58 9.23
C GLY A 159 -5.80 5.46 9.34
N LEU A 160 -4.55 5.76 8.97
CA LEU A 160 -3.44 4.81 9.06
C LEU A 160 -3.06 4.52 10.52
N ALA A 161 -3.02 5.54 11.37
CA ALA A 161 -2.76 5.36 12.80
C ALA A 161 -3.88 4.57 13.49
N ALA A 162 -5.15 4.83 13.12
CA ALA A 162 -6.31 4.08 13.61
C ALA A 162 -6.24 2.60 13.22
N LEU A 163 -5.83 2.30 11.98
CA LEU A 163 -5.60 0.93 11.52
C LEU A 163 -4.59 0.20 12.41
N ILE A 164 -3.45 0.83 12.67
CA ILE A 164 -2.40 0.27 13.55
C ILE A 164 -2.94 0.09 14.97
N SER A 165 -3.60 1.09 15.53
CA SER A 165 -4.13 1.03 16.89
C SER A 165 -5.17 -0.08 17.06
N TYR A 166 -5.99 -0.34 16.05
CA TYR A 166 -6.98 -1.40 16.08
C TYR A 166 -6.36 -2.81 16.13
N TYR A 167 -5.31 -3.07 15.34
CA TYR A 167 -4.66 -4.38 15.26
C TYR A 167 -3.54 -4.57 16.28
N CYS A 168 -2.82 -3.50 16.63
CA CYS A 168 -1.65 -3.47 17.50
C CYS A 168 -1.81 -2.42 18.62
N PRO A 169 -2.84 -2.52 19.47
CA PRO A 169 -3.16 -1.49 20.48
C PRO A 169 -2.05 -1.29 21.53
N HIS A 170 -1.15 -2.27 21.70
CA HIS A 170 0.00 -2.17 22.60
C HIS A 170 1.16 -1.36 22.00
N GLU A 171 1.30 -1.37 20.67
CA GLU A 171 2.36 -0.62 19.97
C GLU A 171 1.93 0.82 19.67
N LEU A 172 0.64 1.02 19.39
CA LEU A 172 0.05 2.35 19.21
C LEU A 172 -1.31 2.46 19.91
N PRO A 173 -1.35 2.97 21.15
CA PRO A 173 -2.60 3.30 21.83
C PRO A 173 -3.39 4.37 21.06
N TRP A 174 -4.73 4.25 21.03
CA TRP A 174 -5.58 5.20 20.31
C TRP A 174 -5.50 6.62 20.89
N GLY A 175 -5.21 6.75 22.19
CA GLY A 175 -5.08 8.04 22.87
C GLY A 175 -3.84 8.84 22.46
N ASP A 176 -2.88 8.21 21.78
CA ASP A 176 -1.69 8.89 21.26
C ASP A 176 -1.93 9.51 19.88
N ILE A 177 -3.06 9.20 19.23
CA ILE A 177 -3.41 9.71 17.90
C ILE A 177 -3.99 11.12 18.04
N ALA A 178 -3.44 12.07 17.28
CA ALA A 178 -3.99 13.43 17.22
C ALA A 178 -5.22 13.44 16.30
N VAL A 179 -6.41 13.36 16.91
CA VAL A 179 -7.70 13.40 16.20
C VAL A 179 -8.34 14.77 16.40
N ALA A 180 -8.10 15.67 15.44
CA ALA A 180 -8.71 17.00 15.38
C ALA A 180 -9.53 17.13 14.09
N ASP A 181 -10.60 17.94 14.13
CA ASP A 181 -11.44 18.23 12.97
C ASP A 181 -11.56 19.75 12.73
N PRO A 182 -10.93 20.31 11.68
CA PRO A 182 -9.99 19.65 10.78
C PRO A 182 -8.61 19.45 11.45
N PRO A 183 -7.82 18.45 11.02
CA PRO A 183 -6.47 18.26 11.51
C PRO A 183 -5.55 19.40 11.08
N SER A 184 -4.67 19.88 11.96
CA SER A 184 -3.62 20.81 11.56
C SER A 184 -2.47 20.08 10.86
N MET A 185 -1.65 20.80 10.09
CA MET A 185 -0.44 20.24 9.47
C MET A 185 0.50 19.59 10.49
N ALA A 186 0.57 20.14 11.71
CA ALA A 186 1.38 19.58 12.78
C ALA A 186 0.80 18.22 13.26
N ASP A 187 -0.52 18.13 13.39
CA ASP A 187 -1.21 16.87 13.75
C ASP A 187 -0.99 15.80 12.66
N SER A 188 -1.10 16.18 11.39
CA SER A 188 -0.87 15.25 10.26
C SER A 188 0.56 14.71 10.24
N LEU A 189 1.57 15.59 10.32
CA LEU A 189 2.98 15.19 10.36
C LEU A 189 3.33 14.35 11.61
N TYR A 190 2.62 14.60 12.71
CA TYR A 190 2.75 13.82 13.94
C TYR A 190 2.18 12.41 13.75
N ASN A 191 0.92 12.29 13.30
CA ASN A 191 0.26 11.00 13.07
C ASN A 191 1.01 10.13 12.05
N ILE A 192 1.43 10.71 10.91
CA ILE A 192 2.26 9.99 9.93
C ILE A 192 3.60 9.57 10.54
N GLY A 193 4.15 10.40 11.43
CA GLY A 193 5.33 10.04 12.21
C GLY A 193 5.14 8.78 13.06
N LEU A 194 3.97 8.62 13.70
CA LEU A 194 3.62 7.41 14.45
C LEU A 194 3.56 6.18 13.52
N VAL A 195 2.94 6.32 12.34
CA VAL A 195 2.83 5.26 11.34
C VAL A 195 4.21 4.81 10.84
N ILE A 196 5.08 5.77 10.48
CA ILE A 196 6.45 5.49 10.02
C ILE A 196 7.27 4.81 11.13
N LYS A 197 7.17 5.32 12.37
CA LYS A 197 7.86 4.74 13.52
C LYS A 197 7.43 3.29 13.75
N PHE A 198 6.13 3.02 13.74
CA PHE A 198 5.60 1.66 13.86
C PHE A 198 6.15 0.73 12.76
N CYS A 199 6.12 1.18 11.50
CA CYS A 199 6.65 0.42 10.37
C CYS A 199 8.14 0.06 10.55
N HIS A 200 8.92 0.96 11.15
CA HIS A 200 10.36 0.76 11.35
C HIS A 200 10.70 -0.08 12.58
N GLU A 201 9.95 0.06 13.68
CA GLU A 201 10.31 -0.52 14.98
C GLU A 201 9.56 -1.82 15.30
N ALA A 202 8.31 -1.98 14.84
CA ALA A 202 7.44 -3.07 15.24
C ALA A 202 7.29 -4.19 14.18
N LEU A 203 7.63 -3.91 12.91
CA LEU A 203 7.51 -4.89 11.83
C LEU A 203 8.86 -5.58 11.53
N PRO A 204 8.86 -6.87 11.11
CA PRO A 204 10.10 -7.60 10.77
C PRO A 204 10.86 -6.99 9.59
N TYR A 205 10.15 -6.29 8.71
CA TYR A 205 10.69 -5.52 7.59
C TYR A 205 9.94 -4.19 7.55
N ASN A 206 10.63 -3.11 7.17
CA ASN A 206 10.01 -1.79 7.03
C ASN A 206 9.32 -1.67 5.66
N PRO A 207 7.96 -1.65 5.58
CA PRO A 207 7.23 -1.46 4.33
C PRO A 207 7.16 0.01 3.91
N CYS A 208 7.48 0.96 4.80
CA CYS A 208 7.31 2.37 4.53
C CYS A 208 8.51 2.91 3.75
N LEU A 209 8.30 3.08 2.44
CA LEU A 209 9.27 3.66 1.50
C LEU A 209 9.02 5.16 1.25
N LEU A 210 7.92 5.69 1.80
CA LEU A 210 7.48 7.07 1.64
C LEU A 210 7.98 7.93 2.81
N THR A 211 8.30 9.18 2.50
CA THR A 211 8.55 10.22 3.51
C THR A 211 7.22 10.75 4.08
N LYS A 212 7.29 11.61 5.10
CA LYS A 212 6.09 12.27 5.62
C LYS A 212 5.46 13.16 4.57
N GLU A 213 6.31 13.89 3.85
CA GLU A 213 5.94 14.82 2.80
C GLU A 213 5.21 14.10 1.65
N ASP A 214 5.71 12.93 1.23
CA ASP A 214 5.06 12.13 0.19
C ASP A 214 3.61 11.75 0.55
N ILE A 215 3.33 11.51 1.84
CA ILE A 215 1.99 11.12 2.32
C ILE A 215 1.09 12.34 2.51
N VAL A 216 1.60 13.42 3.12
CA VAL A 216 0.82 14.65 3.35
C VAL A 216 0.39 15.29 2.02
N TYR A 217 1.23 15.21 0.99
CA TYR A 217 0.98 15.80 -0.32
C TYR A 217 0.32 14.85 -1.33
N MET A 218 -0.38 13.82 -0.88
CA MET A 218 -1.02 12.79 -1.71
C MET A 218 -2.31 13.27 -2.43
N HIS A 219 -2.46 14.58 -2.67
CA HIS A 219 -3.66 15.19 -3.25
C HIS A 219 -3.46 15.70 -4.68
#